data_AF-A0A7Z9Y3Y0-F1
#
_entry.id   AF-A0A7Z9Y3Y0-F1
#
_cell.length_a   1.000
_cell.length_b   1.000
_cell.length_c   1.000
_cell.angle_alpha   90.00
_cell.angle_beta   90.00
_cell.angle_gamma   90.00
#
_symmetry.space_group_name_H-M   'P 1'
#
loop_
_entity.id
_entity.type
_entity.pdbx_description
1 polymer ?
#
loop_
_entity_poly.entity_id
_entity_poly.type
_entity_poly.pdbx_seq_one_letter_code
_entity_poly.pdbx_strand_id
1 'polypeptide(L)'
;MADSWEYLSISEDIYQKLDFYNKSLGEWRLPGYPVFLAIVHIVINTGPNSIVLAQKLVGLGSVVLGLIIGYLARSRLTAIGLVLFLSINPVYLLNEHLVMTEALFLFSLLVFSVIALLCLRDGINFTTGFLLGLSAIITILVRANGL
;
A
#
# COMPACT_ATOMS: atom_id res chain seq x y z
N MET A 1 -11.52 12.01 -12.27
CA MET A 1 -12.77 11.22 -12.43
C MET A 1 -12.62 10.06 -13.43
N ALA A 2 -11.65 10.08 -14.37
CA ALA A 2 -11.44 8.99 -15.32
C ALA A 2 -10.63 7.80 -14.75
N ASP A 3 -9.64 8.05 -13.87
CA ASP A 3 -8.73 6.98 -13.41
C ASP A 3 -9.39 5.88 -12.56
N SER A 4 -10.38 6.21 -11.73
CA SER A 4 -10.99 5.26 -10.79
C SER A 4 -11.81 4.16 -11.49
N TRP A 5 -12.50 4.52 -12.58
CA TRP A 5 -13.29 3.56 -13.37
C TRP A 5 -12.40 2.58 -14.15
N GLU A 6 -11.24 3.06 -14.61
CA GLU A 6 -10.26 2.24 -15.33
C GLU A 6 -9.57 1.22 -14.42
N TYR A 7 -9.28 1.57 -13.16
CA TYR A 7 -8.76 0.60 -12.19
C TYR A 7 -9.77 -0.49 -11.83
N LEU A 8 -11.06 -0.14 -11.77
CA LEU A 8 -12.13 -1.10 -11.51
C LEU A 8 -12.31 -2.09 -12.65
N SER A 9 -12.31 -1.61 -13.90
CA SER A 9 -12.45 -2.50 -15.07
C SER A 9 -11.26 -3.46 -15.20
N ILE A 10 -10.03 -2.99 -14.96
CA ILE A 10 -8.84 -3.85 -14.96
C ILE A 10 -8.89 -4.88 -13.81
N SER A 11 -9.33 -4.46 -12.62
CA SER A 11 -9.52 -5.37 -11.48
C SER A 11 -10.52 -6.49 -11.80
N GLU A 12 -11.62 -6.15 -12.48
CA GLU A 12 -12.63 -7.12 -12.88
C GLU A 12 -12.11 -8.10 -13.96
N ASP A 13 -11.32 -7.61 -14.92
CA ASP A 13 -10.65 -8.48 -15.91
C ASP A 13 -9.61 -9.42 -15.28
N ILE A 14 -8.82 -8.95 -14.31
CA ILE A 14 -7.89 -9.81 -13.56
C ILE A 14 -8.67 -10.86 -12.75
N TYR A 15 -9.75 -10.46 -12.09
CA TYR A 15 -10.57 -11.36 -11.28
C TYR A 15 -11.26 -12.45 -12.12
N GLN A 16 -11.82 -12.08 -13.28
CA GLN A 16 -12.58 -13.03 -14.11
C GLN A 16 -11.69 -13.85 -15.05
N LYS A 17 -10.59 -13.29 -15.55
CA LYS A 17 -9.79 -13.89 -16.63
C LYS A 17 -8.33 -14.19 -16.26
N LEU A 18 -7.88 -13.83 -15.06
CA LEU A 18 -6.46 -13.90 -14.67
C LEU A 18 -5.53 -13.19 -15.67
N ASP A 19 -6.04 -12.16 -16.34
CA ASP A 19 -5.29 -11.41 -17.35
C ASP A 19 -4.52 -10.26 -16.71
N PHE A 20 -3.26 -10.52 -16.35
CA PHE A 20 -2.36 -9.55 -15.73
C PHE A 20 -1.66 -8.62 -16.75
N TYR A 21 -1.90 -8.82 -18.05
CA TYR A 21 -1.25 -8.09 -19.16
C TYR A 21 -2.31 -7.53 -20.12
N ASN A 22 -3.38 -6.96 -19.58
CA ASN A 22 -4.42 -6.38 -20.41
C ASN A 22 -3.94 -5.05 -21.04
N LYS A 23 -4.18 -4.87 -22.35
CA LYS A 23 -3.82 -3.69 -23.15
C LYS A 23 -4.37 -2.37 -22.58
N SER A 24 -5.41 -2.46 -21.75
CA SER A 24 -6.05 -1.33 -21.06
C SER A 24 -5.28 -0.81 -19.83
N LEU A 25 -4.24 -1.52 -19.35
CA LEU A 25 -3.34 -1.00 -18.31
C LEU A 25 -2.64 0.30 -18.73
N GLY A 26 -2.52 0.54 -20.04
CA GLY A 26 -1.67 1.59 -20.58
C GLY A 26 -0.20 1.29 -20.25
N GLU A 27 0.71 1.70 -21.13
CA GLU A 27 2.14 1.41 -20.99
C GLU A 27 2.80 2.01 -19.73
N TRP A 28 2.04 2.76 -18.91
CA TRP A 28 2.55 3.60 -17.82
C TRP A 28 2.01 3.24 -16.43
N ARG A 29 1.08 2.28 -16.29
CA ARG A 29 0.52 1.91 -14.99
C ARG A 29 0.97 0.51 -14.58
N LEU A 30 1.47 0.40 -13.35
CA LEU A 30 1.95 -0.86 -12.80
C LEU A 30 0.80 -1.72 -12.25
N PRO A 31 0.90 -3.05 -12.32
CA PRO A 31 -0.17 -3.96 -11.94
C PRO A 31 -0.36 -4.08 -10.42
N GLY A 32 0.54 -3.55 -9.58
CA GLY A 32 0.49 -3.78 -8.12
C GLY A 32 -0.81 -3.30 -7.47
N TYR A 33 -1.35 -2.17 -7.92
CA TYR A 33 -2.59 -1.63 -7.40
C TYR A 33 -3.86 -2.34 -7.94
N PRO A 34 -3.99 -2.61 -9.25
CA PRO A 34 -5.04 -3.49 -9.77
C PRO A 34 -5.08 -4.88 -9.11
N VAL A 35 -3.92 -5.48 -8.84
CA VAL A 35 -3.83 -6.78 -8.16
C VAL A 35 -4.33 -6.68 -6.72
N PHE A 36 -3.98 -5.62 -5.99
CA PHE A 36 -4.55 -5.38 -4.66
C PHE A 36 -6.07 -5.27 -4.70
N LEU A 37 -6.62 -4.50 -5.65
CA LEU A 37 -8.07 -4.39 -5.81
C LEU A 37 -8.70 -5.75 -6.11
N ALA A 38 -8.12 -6.53 -7.02
CA ALA A 38 -8.61 -7.88 -7.35
C ALA A 38 -8.62 -8.79 -6.11
N ILE A 39 -7.60 -8.73 -5.24
CA ILE A 39 -7.56 -9.47 -3.97
C ILE A 39 -8.67 -9.00 -3.02
N VAL A 40 -8.86 -7.68 -2.87
CA VAL A 40 -9.94 -7.12 -2.05
C VAL A 40 -11.31 -7.57 -2.56
N HIS A 41 -11.50 -7.61 -3.89
CA HIS A 41 -12.70 -8.12 -4.55
C HIS A 41 -12.95 -9.60 -4.24
N ILE A 42 -11.91 -10.45 -4.22
CA ILE A 42 -12.00 -11.86 -3.85
C ILE A 42 -12.45 -12.03 -2.38
N VAL A 43 -11.94 -11.20 -1.47
CA VAL A 43 -12.10 -11.41 -0.02
C VAL A 43 -13.35 -10.73 0.56
N ILE A 44 -13.75 -9.56 0.05
CA ILE A 44 -14.73 -8.68 0.72
C ILE A 44 -15.96 -8.36 -0.16
N ASN A 45 -16.07 -8.94 -1.37
CA ASN A 45 -17.18 -8.75 -2.32
C ASN A 45 -17.09 -7.42 -3.13
N THR A 46 -17.79 -7.34 -4.26
CA THR A 46 -17.58 -6.39 -5.38
C THR A 46 -18.11 -4.96 -5.20
N GLY A 47 -18.47 -4.56 -3.98
CA GLY A 47 -19.07 -3.23 -3.75
C GLY A 47 -18.03 -2.11 -3.64
N PRO A 48 -18.32 -0.87 -4.13
CA PRO A 48 -17.45 0.29 -3.92
C PRO A 48 -17.19 0.57 -2.43
N ASN A 49 -18.14 0.24 -1.54
CA ASN A 49 -17.97 0.32 -0.09
C ASN A 49 -16.85 -0.60 0.44
N SER A 50 -16.63 -1.76 -0.19
CA SER A 50 -15.59 -2.72 0.21
C SER A 50 -14.19 -2.17 -0.07
N ILE A 51 -14.02 -1.45 -1.18
CA ILE A 51 -12.74 -0.82 -1.56
C ILE A 51 -12.41 0.30 -0.59
N VAL A 52 -13.39 1.14 -0.26
CA VAL A 52 -13.23 2.21 0.73
C VAL A 52 -12.88 1.63 2.11
N LEU A 53 -13.55 0.54 2.51
CA LEU A 53 -13.22 -0.15 3.77
C LEU A 53 -11.78 -0.68 3.77
N ALA A 54 -11.33 -1.31 2.68
CA ALA A 54 -9.96 -1.80 2.56
C ALA A 54 -8.95 -0.65 2.63
N GLN A 55 -9.20 0.48 1.97
CA GLN A 55 -8.34 1.66 2.07
C GLN A 55 -8.31 2.25 3.49
N LYS A 56 -9.44 2.26 4.21
CA LYS A 56 -9.48 2.65 5.62
C LYS A 56 -8.65 1.72 6.52
N LEU A 57 -8.72 0.41 6.29
CA LEU A 57 -7.91 -0.57 7.01
C LEU A 57 -6.41 -0.38 6.71
N VAL A 58 -6.03 -0.10 5.46
CA VAL A 58 -4.65 0.23 5.08
C VAL A 58 -4.17 1.53 5.75
N GLY A 59 -5.04 2.54 5.83
CA GLY A 59 -4.76 3.79 6.55
C GLY A 59 -4.54 3.59 8.05
N LEU A 60 -5.43 2.83 8.71
CA LEU A 60 -5.27 2.46 10.11
C LEU A 60 -3.98 1.64 10.34
N GLY A 61 -3.68 0.70 9.45
CA GLY A 61 -2.45 -0.06 9.46
C GLY A 61 -1.21 0.84 9.35
N SER A 62 -1.26 1.87 8.51
CA SER A 62 -0.17 2.85 8.37
C SER A 62 0.10 3.59 9.68
N VAL A 63 -0.94 4.01 10.41
CA VAL A 63 -0.80 4.68 11.71
C VAL A 63 -0.14 3.74 12.74
N VAL A 64 -0.55 2.47 12.77
CA VAL A 64 0.06 1.46 13.65
C VAL A 64 1.53 1.23 13.29
N LEU A 65 1.86 1.15 12.00
CA LEU A 65 3.26 1.04 11.55
C LEU A 65 4.08 2.27 11.94
N GLY A 66 3.51 3.48 11.87
CA GLY A 66 4.16 4.70 12.35
C GLY A 66 4.52 4.64 13.84
N LEU A 67 3.64 4.11 14.69
CA LEU A 67 3.93 3.85 16.10
C LEU A 67 5.07 2.84 16.28
N ILE A 68 5.05 1.74 15.51
CA ILE A 68 6.10 0.71 15.55
C ILE A 68 7.45 1.30 15.14
N ILE A 69 7.51 2.11 14.09
CA ILE A 69 8.73 2.82 13.66
C ILE A 69 9.26 3.70 14.79
N GLY A 70 8.40 4.48 15.44
CA GLY A 70 8.79 5.32 16.57
C GLY A 70 9.36 4.51 17.75
N TYR A 71 8.75 3.36 18.05
CA TYR A 71 9.26 2.44 19.06
C TYR A 71 10.61 1.82 18.68
N LEU A 72 10.78 1.39 17.42
CA LEU A 72 12.03 0.83 16.92
C LEU A 72 13.15 1.86 16.86
N ALA A 73 12.84 3.10 16.49
CA ALA A 73 13.77 4.22 16.49
C ALA A 73 14.11 4.73 17.90
N ARG A 74 13.48 4.17 18.95
CA ARG A 74 13.62 4.59 20.36
C ARG A 74 13.41 6.10 20.57
N SER A 75 12.57 6.72 19.74
CA SER A 75 12.33 8.16 19.80
C SER A 75 10.83 8.43 19.90
N ARG A 76 10.45 9.06 21.01
CA ARG A 76 9.06 9.45 21.26
C ARG A 76 8.60 10.56 20.31
N LEU A 77 9.53 11.44 19.91
CA LEU A 77 9.23 12.52 18.97
C LEU A 77 8.96 11.99 17.57
N THR A 78 9.70 10.98 17.10
CA THR A 78 9.44 10.38 15.79
C THR A 78 8.12 9.61 15.79
N ALA A 79 7.79 8.91 16.88
CA ALA A 79 6.49 8.24 17.03
C ALA A 79 5.32 9.22 16.92
N ILE A 80 5.36 10.31 17.70
CA ILE A 80 4.30 11.31 17.72
C ILE A 80 4.23 12.04 16.37
N GLY A 81 5.37 12.42 15.80
CA GLY A 81 5.44 13.09 14.51
C GLY A 81 4.85 12.25 13.37
N LEU A 82 5.20 10.96 13.29
CA LEU A 82 4.66 10.05 12.28
C LEU A 82 3.15 9.83 12.44
N VAL A 83 2.68 9.60 13.67
CA VAL A 83 1.25 9.40 13.93
C VAL A 83 0.45 10.64 13.61
N LEU A 84 0.91 11.82 14.02
CA LEU A 84 0.23 13.07 13.68
C LEU A 84 0.24 13.32 12.17
N PHE A 85 1.38 13.13 11.51
CA PHE A 85 1.49 13.31 10.07
C PHE A 85 0.55 12.36 9.30
N LEU A 86 0.50 11.08 9.69
CA LEU A 86 -0.37 10.10 9.07
C LEU A 86 -1.85 10.33 9.37
N SER A 87 -2.17 10.79 10.58
CA SER A 87 -3.57 11.06 10.99
C SER A 87 -4.15 12.33 10.37
N ILE A 88 -3.30 13.33 10.09
CA ILE A 88 -3.69 14.59 9.46
C ILE A 88 -3.70 14.46 7.93
N ASN A 89 -3.09 13.41 7.37
CA ASN A 89 -2.85 13.31 5.95
C ASN A 89 -4.18 13.40 5.15
N PRO A 90 -4.37 14.48 4.36
CA PRO A 90 -5.60 14.74 3.62
C PRO A 90 -5.92 13.63 2.60
N VAL A 91 -4.93 12.82 2.21
CA VAL A 91 -5.13 11.65 1.35
C VAL A 91 -6.16 10.68 1.95
N TYR A 92 -6.26 10.57 3.27
CA TYR A 92 -7.26 9.72 3.93
C TYR A 92 -8.60 10.42 4.19
N LEU A 93 -8.62 11.76 4.26
CA LEU A 93 -9.81 12.55 4.64
C LEU A 93 -10.57 13.14 3.46
N LEU A 94 -9.89 13.53 2.37
CA LEU A 94 -10.51 14.19 1.22
C LEU A 94 -10.84 13.24 0.06
N ASN A 95 -10.24 12.05 0.04
CA ASN A 95 -10.31 11.11 -1.07
C ASN A 95 -11.02 9.80 -0.71
N GLU A 96 -11.97 9.82 0.24
CA GLU A 96 -12.77 8.64 0.62
C GLU A 96 -13.52 7.97 -0.55
N HIS A 97 -13.67 8.66 -1.69
CA HIS A 97 -14.32 8.15 -2.89
C HIS A 97 -13.37 7.90 -4.07
N LEU A 98 -12.08 8.22 -3.93
CA LEU A 98 -11.08 8.06 -5.00
C LEU A 98 -10.15 6.89 -4.71
N VAL A 99 -10.20 5.93 -5.61
CA VAL A 99 -9.37 4.72 -5.64
C VAL A 99 -7.93 5.15 -6.00
N MET A 100 -7.14 5.55 -4.99
CA MET A 100 -5.78 6.06 -5.14
C MET A 100 -4.70 5.05 -4.74
N THR A 101 -3.67 4.98 -5.58
CA THR A 101 -2.45 4.18 -5.42
C THR A 101 -1.56 4.68 -4.27
N GLU A 102 -1.74 5.94 -3.87
CA GLU A 102 -0.89 6.64 -2.90
C GLU A 102 -0.98 6.09 -1.48
N ALA A 103 -2.18 5.76 -1.02
CA ALA A 103 -2.38 5.17 0.32
C ALA A 103 -1.67 3.82 0.44
N LEU A 104 -1.73 3.01 -0.61
CA LEU A 104 -1.11 1.69 -0.64
C LEU A 104 0.40 1.77 -0.76
N PHE A 105 0.91 2.71 -1.55
CA PHE A 105 2.32 3.02 -1.65
C PHE A 105 2.92 3.49 -0.31
N LEU A 106 2.24 4.41 0.39
CA LEU A 106 2.66 4.86 1.71
C LEU A 106 2.69 3.72 2.72
N PHE A 107 1.67 2.85 2.70
CA PHE A 107 1.65 1.68 3.56
C PHE A 107 2.80 0.72 3.26
N SER A 108 3.07 0.40 1.99
CA SER A 108 4.17 -0.50 1.62
C SER A 108 5.55 0.09 2.00
N LEU A 109 5.72 1.41 1.85
CA LEU A 109 6.94 2.11 2.26
C LEU A 109 7.14 2.10 3.78
N LEU A 110 6.07 2.23 4.57
CA LEU A 110 6.13 2.10 6.02
C LEU A 110 6.48 0.67 6.44
N VAL A 111 5.92 -0.35 5.78
CA VAL A 111 6.30 -1.76 6.00
C VAL A 111 7.79 -1.96 5.70
N PHE A 112 8.26 -1.47 4.54
CA PHE A 112 9.68 -1.51 4.19
C PHE A 112 10.55 -0.84 5.26
N SER A 113 10.14 0.33 5.75
CA SER A 113 10.86 1.08 6.80
C SER A 113 10.92 0.32 8.13
N VAL A 114 9.82 -0.35 8.53
CA VAL A 114 9.81 -1.21 9.73
C VAL A 114 10.78 -2.37 9.57
N ILE A 115 10.75 -3.07 8.43
CA ILE A 115 11.64 -4.22 8.17
C ILE A 115 13.10 -3.75 8.12
N ALA A 116 13.39 -2.61 7.48
CA ALA A 116 14.72 -2.02 7.44
C ALA A 116 15.24 -1.69 8.84
N LEU A 117 14.40 -1.09 9.70
CA LEU A 117 14.77 -0.78 11.07
C LEU A 117 14.98 -2.05 11.93
N LEU A 118 14.19 -3.10 11.71
CA LEU A 118 14.41 -4.40 12.35
C LEU A 118 15.74 -5.02 11.91
N CYS A 119 16.05 -5.00 10.61
CA CYS A 119 17.34 -5.46 10.08
C CYS A 119 18.53 -4.69 10.67
N LEU A 120 18.39 -3.37 10.85
CA LEU A 120 19.44 -2.54 11.45
C LEU A 120 19.61 -2.81 12.95
N ARG A 121 18.52 -3.16 13.64
CA ARG A 121 18.52 -3.40 15.09
C ARG A 121 19.03 -4.79 15.46
N ASP A 122 18.50 -5.82 14.83
CA ASP A 122 18.72 -7.22 15.20
C ASP A 122 19.75 -7.92 14.28
N GLY A 123 20.24 -7.22 13.26
CA GLY A 123 21.14 -7.74 12.25
C GLY A 123 20.41 -8.32 11.03
N ILE A 124 21.13 -8.43 9.92
CA ILE A 124 20.59 -8.99 8.67
C ILE A 124 20.73 -10.51 8.72
N ASN A 125 19.60 -11.20 8.85
CA ASN A 125 19.47 -12.64 8.65
C ASN A 125 18.94 -12.90 7.24
N PHE A 126 19.08 -14.13 6.73
CA PHE A 126 18.56 -14.50 5.40
C PHE A 126 17.06 -14.21 5.27
N THR A 127 16.28 -14.51 6.32
CA THR A 127 14.84 -14.26 6.37
C THR A 127 14.51 -12.76 6.37
N THR A 128 15.22 -11.94 7.15
CA THR A 128 14.95 -10.50 7.20
C THR A 128 15.41 -9.78 5.93
N GLY A 129 16.53 -10.21 5.34
CA GLY A 129 16.99 -9.76 4.02
C GLY A 129 16.04 -10.14 2.88
N PHE A 130 15.50 -11.36 2.90
CA PHE A 130 14.49 -11.80 1.94
C PHE A 130 13.20 -10.97 2.06
N LEU A 131 12.71 -10.76 3.29
CA LEU A 131 11.53 -9.92 3.54
C LEU A 131 11.75 -8.46 3.11
N LEU A 132 12.94 -7.92 3.34
CA LEU A 132 13.31 -6.58 2.88
C LEU A 132 13.24 -6.47 1.35
N GLY A 133 13.87 -7.41 0.63
CA GLY A 133 13.84 -7.44 -0.83
C GLY A 133 12.42 -7.61 -1.37
N LEU A 134 11.62 -8.49 -0.77
CA LEU A 134 10.23 -8.71 -1.17
C LEU A 134 9.38 -7.45 -0.96
N SER A 135 9.54 -6.76 0.17
CA SER A 135 8.82 -5.49 0.43
C SER A 135 9.23 -4.35 -0.51
N ALA A 136 10.51 -4.31 -0.93
CA ALA A 136 10.99 -3.35 -1.93
C ALA A 136 10.39 -3.63 -3.31
N ILE A 137 10.34 -4.90 -3.74
CA ILE A 137 9.70 -5.31 -5.00
C ILE A 137 8.21 -4.94 -4.99
N ILE A 138 7.50 -5.21 -3.90
CA ILE A 138 6.08 -4.82 -3.77
C ILE A 138 5.94 -3.30 -3.88
N THR A 139 6.79 -2.53 -3.21
CA THR A 139 6.73 -1.06 -3.25
C THR A 139 6.96 -0.52 -4.66
N ILE A 140 7.93 -1.08 -5.40
CA ILE A 140 8.19 -0.74 -6.81
C ILE A 140 7.00 -1.13 -7.70
N LEU A 141 6.39 -2.30 -7.48
CA LEU A 141 5.22 -2.76 -8.24
C LEU A 141 3.97 -1.93 -7.98
N VAL A 142 3.85 -1.30 -6.82
CA VAL A 142 2.76 -0.38 -6.52
C VAL A 142 3.01 0.99 -7.16
N ARG A 143 4.27 1.46 -7.17
CA ARG A 143 4.67 2.70 -7.83
C ARG A 143 6.16 2.69 -8.17
N ALA A 144 6.48 2.77 -9.47
CA ALA A 144 7.87 2.77 -9.96
C ALA A 144 8.66 4.00 -9.49
N ASN A 145 7.99 5.15 -9.30
CA ASN A 145 8.65 6.41 -8.90
C ASN A 145 8.92 6.53 -7.39
N GLY A 146 9.03 5.41 -6.67
CA GLY A 146 9.05 5.38 -5.21
C GLY A 146 10.42 5.25 -4.54
N LEU A 147 11.50 5.07 -5.32
CA LEU A 147 12.88 4.98 -4.85
C LEU A 147 13.73 6.06 -5.51
#